data_AF-A0A6A2ZBK3-F1
#
_entry.id   AF-A0A6A2ZBK3-F1
#
_cell.length_a   1.000
_cell.length_b   1.000
_cell.length_c   1.000
_cell.angle_alpha   90.00
_cell.angle_beta   90.00
_cell.angle_gamma   90.00
#
_symmetry.space_group_name_H-M   'P 1'
#
loop_
_entity.id
_entity.type
_entity.pdbx_description
1 polymer ?
#
loop_
_entity_poly.entity_id
_entity_poly.type
_entity_poly.pdbx_seq_one_letter_code
_entity_poly.pdbx_strand_id
1 'polypeptide(L)'
;MEHYERHCPPPERRYNCLIPPPKDYKISIRWPASRDEVWKANIPHTHLAEEKSDQHCMIVDGEKIKFPGGGIHFHDGAYKYIVGLAQLDVELLYLCFGAYLLPLDIIATSLAPNDVHENQIQFALERGIPSTLGVLGTKSLPYPSRSFELAHCSRCRIDWLQRDGSPLLELDRLLRPGGYFAYSSPEAYEQDPENRKIWNAIYGLLKRMYWKVAAKRGQTVIWSKPLSNSCYLKRDPGTQPPLCNSGDDPDASWNVSMKACITPYSAKMHKERWSGLLPWPQRLTAPPPRLEEIGVSAEEFHEDTRIWRSRVIGYWKQMKSVIEKNSFRNIMDMNSNLGGFAAALKDKDVWVMNAAPVKMSARLKIIYDRGLIGTVHDWCEAFSTFPRTYDLLMLGQSFLR
;
A
#
# COMPACT_ATOMS: atom_id res chain seq x y z
N MET A 1 -5.30 27.30 4.47
CA MET A 1 -6.06 26.10 4.05
C MET A 1 -5.12 24.93 4.23
N GLU A 2 -5.52 23.92 4.99
CA GLU A 2 -4.82 22.64 4.98
C GLU A 2 -4.95 22.04 3.59
N HIS A 3 -3.82 21.72 2.97
CA HIS A 3 -3.78 21.07 1.68
C HIS A 3 -3.62 19.56 1.94
N TYR A 4 -4.69 18.79 1.73
CA TYR A 4 -4.67 17.34 1.91
C TYR A 4 -3.93 16.62 0.77
N GLU A 5 -4.00 17.19 -0.43
CA GLU A 5 -3.29 16.69 -1.62
C GLU A 5 -1.85 17.22 -1.67
N ARG A 6 -0.99 16.56 -2.45
CA ARG A 6 0.40 16.99 -2.65
C ARG A 6 0.49 18.24 -3.52
N HIS A 7 1.40 19.15 -3.20
CA HIS A 7 1.58 20.40 -3.93
C HIS A 7 3.05 20.70 -4.13
N CYS A 8 3.44 20.87 -5.40
CA CYS A 8 4.79 21.31 -5.72
C CYS A 8 5.01 22.74 -5.20
N PRO A 9 5.98 22.97 -4.31
CA PRO A 9 6.32 24.33 -3.91
C PRO A 9 6.72 25.16 -5.13
N PRO A 10 6.39 26.47 -5.14
CA PRO A 10 6.85 27.38 -6.18
C PRO A 10 8.40 27.43 -6.18
N PRO A 11 9.04 27.77 -7.31
CA PRO A 11 10.49 27.69 -7.46
C PRO A 11 11.28 28.36 -6.33
N GLU A 12 10.79 29.47 -5.79
CA GLU A 12 11.44 30.25 -4.73
C GLU A 12 11.39 29.56 -3.36
N ARG A 13 10.51 28.56 -3.19
CA ARG A 13 10.36 27.75 -1.97
C ARG A 13 10.95 26.34 -2.12
N ARG A 14 11.60 26.04 -3.25
CA ARG A 14 12.27 24.75 -3.47
C ARG A 14 13.66 24.79 -2.84
N TYR A 15 13.90 23.89 -1.90
CA TYR A 15 15.21 23.72 -1.29
C TYR A 15 16.05 22.76 -2.14
N ASN A 16 17.29 23.16 -2.45
CA ASN A 16 18.29 22.32 -3.13
C ASN A 16 19.23 21.61 -2.12
N CYS A 17 18.86 21.56 -0.86
CA CYS A 17 19.64 20.97 0.22
C CYS A 17 18.84 19.92 0.99
N LEU A 18 19.55 19.03 1.66
CA LEU A 18 18.94 18.06 2.56
C LEU A 18 18.29 18.79 3.75
N ILE A 19 17.01 18.52 4.00
CA ILE A 19 16.32 19.01 5.19
C ILE A 19 16.95 18.31 6.41
N PRO A 20 17.50 19.05 7.40
CA PRO A 20 18.07 18.45 8.58
C PRO A 20 16.97 17.73 9.39
N PRO A 21 17.31 16.66 10.11
CA PRO A 21 16.35 16.01 10.98
C PRO A 21 15.90 16.99 12.09
N PRO A 22 14.71 16.79 12.68
CA PRO A 22 14.25 17.57 13.82
C PRO A 22 15.27 17.62 14.95
N LYS A 23 15.21 18.69 15.75
CA LYS A 23 15.99 18.77 16.98
C LYS A 23 15.66 17.56 17.86
N ASP A 24 16.68 16.89 18.37
CA ASP A 24 16.59 15.68 19.22
C ASP A 24 16.21 14.38 18.50
N TYR A 25 16.10 14.36 17.16
CA TYR A 25 15.91 13.13 16.40
C TYR A 25 17.06 12.15 16.65
N LYS A 26 16.73 10.91 16.97
CA LYS A 26 17.65 9.81 17.26
C LYS A 26 17.77 8.88 16.06
N ILE A 27 18.91 8.22 15.90
CA ILE A 27 19.06 7.12 14.94
C ILE A 27 18.02 6.06 15.28
N SER A 28 17.19 5.67 14.29
CA SER A 28 16.12 4.69 14.48
C SER A 28 16.64 3.39 15.09
N ILE A 29 15.81 2.79 15.94
CA ILE A 29 16.10 1.47 16.52
C ILE A 29 16.26 0.47 15.38
N ARG A 30 17.25 -0.42 15.45
CA ARG A 30 17.51 -1.37 14.38
C ARG A 30 16.49 -2.49 14.39
N TRP A 31 16.15 -2.98 13.20
CA TRP A 31 15.32 -4.17 13.05
C TRP A 31 16.02 -5.40 13.68
N PRO A 32 15.31 -6.34 14.33
CA PRO A 32 13.85 -6.42 14.50
C PRO A 32 13.30 -5.70 15.72
N ALA A 33 14.14 -5.12 16.59
CA ALA A 33 13.68 -4.45 17.80
C ALA A 33 12.76 -3.26 17.50
N SER A 34 13.00 -2.55 16.39
CA SER A 34 12.11 -1.47 15.95
C SER A 34 10.66 -1.89 15.72
N ARG A 35 10.39 -3.16 15.45
CA ARG A 35 9.01 -3.66 15.30
C ARG A 35 8.15 -3.34 16.53
N ASP A 36 8.75 -3.44 17.72
CA ASP A 36 8.06 -3.43 19.00
C ASP A 36 8.39 -2.17 19.83
N GLU A 37 9.39 -1.37 19.45
CA GLU A 37 9.72 -0.12 20.12
C GLU A 37 10.31 0.95 19.17
N VAL A 38 10.00 2.23 19.42
CA VAL A 38 10.58 3.37 18.71
C VAL A 38 10.97 4.49 19.68
N TRP A 39 11.81 5.42 19.23
CA TRP A 39 12.14 6.62 20.00
C TRP A 39 10.96 7.60 20.02
N LYS A 40 10.60 8.10 21.22
CA LYS A 40 9.58 9.15 21.37
C LYS A 40 9.96 10.43 20.60
N ALA A 41 11.24 10.79 20.60
CA ALA A 41 11.77 11.98 19.93
C ALA A 41 11.70 11.93 18.38
N ASN A 42 11.54 10.73 17.80
CA ASN A 42 11.41 10.57 16.35
C ASN A 42 9.95 10.77 15.88
N ILE A 43 9.02 10.99 16.81
CA ILE A 43 7.60 11.12 16.54
C ILE A 43 7.18 12.59 16.73
N PRO A 44 6.63 13.25 15.70
CA PRO A 44 6.37 14.69 15.71
C PRO A 44 5.28 15.10 16.70
N HIS A 45 4.24 14.28 16.85
CA HIS A 45 3.17 14.52 17.82
C HIS A 45 2.89 13.26 18.64
N THR A 46 3.37 13.28 19.88
CA THR A 46 3.24 12.15 20.82
C THR A 46 1.87 12.08 21.49
N HIS A 47 0.99 13.07 21.26
CA HIS A 47 -0.36 13.13 21.83
C HIS A 47 -1.18 11.88 21.49
N LEU A 48 -0.98 11.29 20.31
CA LEU A 48 -1.64 10.02 19.94
C LEU A 48 -1.22 8.87 20.87
N ALA A 49 0.04 8.82 21.32
CA ALA A 49 0.49 7.80 22.27
C ALA A 49 -0.13 8.00 23.66
N GLU A 50 -0.38 9.25 24.05
CA GLU A 50 -1.05 9.62 25.30
C GLU A 50 -2.56 9.28 25.23
N GLU A 51 -3.26 9.66 24.16
CA GLU A 51 -4.67 9.32 23.91
C GLU A 51 -4.93 7.81 23.75
N LYS A 52 -3.95 7.07 23.23
CA LYS A 52 -4.07 5.63 22.96
C LYS A 52 -3.45 4.75 24.05
N SER A 53 -2.93 5.35 25.12
CA SER A 53 -2.34 4.64 26.26
C SER A 53 -3.35 3.71 26.95
N ASP A 54 -4.57 4.20 27.18
CA ASP A 54 -5.68 3.44 27.78
C ASP A 54 -6.08 2.21 26.94
N GLN A 55 -5.81 2.26 25.63
CA GLN A 55 -6.16 1.21 24.68
C GLN A 55 -5.11 0.08 24.63
N HIS A 56 -4.02 0.17 25.42
CA HIS A 56 -2.87 -0.73 25.42
C HIS A 56 -2.24 -0.96 24.04
N CYS A 57 -2.54 -0.10 23.06
CA CYS A 57 -1.97 -0.16 21.71
C CYS A 57 -0.52 0.32 21.70
N MET A 58 -0.21 1.27 22.59
CA MET A 58 1.06 1.98 22.67
C MET A 58 1.34 2.33 24.13
N ILE A 59 2.56 2.07 24.60
CA ILE A 59 2.96 2.34 25.97
C ILE A 59 4.16 3.28 25.94
N VAL A 60 4.03 4.46 26.53
CA VAL A 60 5.17 5.38 26.71
C VAL A 60 6.04 4.85 27.85
N ASP A 61 7.29 4.51 27.56
CA ASP A 61 8.27 3.97 28.50
C ASP A 61 9.56 4.80 28.44
N GLY A 62 9.65 5.82 29.29
CA GLY A 62 10.73 6.79 29.30
C GLY A 62 10.88 7.50 27.95
N GLU A 63 12.03 7.31 27.30
CA GLU A 63 12.32 7.90 25.98
C GLU A 63 11.81 7.08 24.79
N LYS A 64 11.16 5.94 25.05
CA LYS A 64 10.66 5.02 24.04
C LYS A 64 9.14 4.91 24.06
N ILE A 65 8.59 4.49 22.93
CA ILE A 65 7.20 4.07 22.80
C ILE A 65 7.23 2.59 22.42
N LYS A 66 6.56 1.75 23.23
CA LYS A 66 6.46 0.31 23.04
C LYS A 66 5.13 -0.09 22.43
N PHE A 67 5.14 -1.11 21.58
CA PHE A 67 3.98 -1.67 20.89
C PHE A 67 3.79 -3.12 21.35
N PRO A 68 2.96 -3.38 22.38
CA PRO A 68 2.81 -4.71 22.95
C PRO A 68 2.05 -5.70 22.04
N GLY A 69 1.58 -5.25 20.86
CA GLY A 69 0.88 -6.10 19.89
C GLY A 69 -0.60 -6.35 20.19
N GLY A 70 -1.09 -5.83 21.31
CA GLY A 70 -2.51 -5.77 21.68
C GLY A 70 -3.13 -4.42 21.31
N GLY A 71 -4.45 -4.33 21.42
CA GLY A 71 -5.20 -3.09 21.27
C GLY A 71 -6.70 -3.28 21.45
N ILE A 72 -7.49 -2.21 21.43
CA ILE A 72 -8.97 -2.26 21.53
C ILE A 72 -9.66 -3.17 20.48
N HIS A 73 -8.95 -3.56 19.41
CA HIS A 73 -9.47 -4.42 18.34
C HIS A 73 -8.84 -5.82 18.34
N PHE A 74 -7.77 -6.01 19.11
CA PHE A 74 -7.07 -7.28 19.25
C PHE A 74 -6.95 -7.58 20.74
N HIS A 75 -8.10 -7.79 21.39
CA HIS A 75 -8.15 -8.07 22.84
C HIS A 75 -7.24 -9.25 23.21
N ASP A 76 -7.11 -10.23 22.32
CA ASP A 76 -6.23 -11.40 22.50
C ASP A 76 -4.89 -11.32 21.73
N GLY A 77 -4.56 -10.15 21.17
CA GLY A 77 -3.35 -9.89 20.38
C GLY A 77 -3.51 -10.09 18.87
N ALA A 78 -2.76 -9.32 18.07
CA ALA A 78 -2.85 -9.32 16.60
C ALA A 78 -2.61 -10.72 16.00
N TYR A 79 -1.74 -11.54 16.61
CA TYR A 79 -1.45 -12.89 16.15
C TYR A 79 -2.67 -13.83 16.20
N LYS A 80 -3.47 -13.81 17.27
CA LYS A 80 -4.67 -14.65 17.36
C LYS A 80 -5.75 -14.20 16.38
N TYR A 81 -5.85 -12.90 16.10
CA TYR A 81 -6.72 -12.39 15.03
C TYR A 81 -6.26 -12.86 13.64
N ILE A 82 -4.96 -12.84 13.36
CA ILE A 82 -4.37 -13.41 12.12
C ILE A 82 -4.75 -14.89 11.98
N VAL A 83 -4.57 -15.68 13.04
CA VAL A 83 -4.92 -17.11 13.04
C VAL A 83 -6.43 -17.31 12.86
N GLY A 84 -7.27 -16.48 13.47
CA GLY A 84 -8.72 -16.53 13.32
C GLY A 84 -9.22 -16.17 11.91
N LEU A 85 -8.52 -15.26 11.22
CA LEU A 85 -8.76 -14.92 9.81
C LEU A 85 -8.14 -15.94 8.84
N ALA A 86 -7.02 -16.57 9.17
CA ALA A 86 -6.43 -17.66 8.37
C ALA A 86 -7.35 -18.90 8.31
N GLN A 87 -8.21 -19.09 9.31
CA GLN A 87 -9.30 -20.09 9.27
C GLN A 87 -10.47 -19.70 8.34
N LEU A 88 -10.45 -18.50 7.75
CA LEU A 88 -11.44 -17.96 6.82
C LEU A 88 -10.85 -17.77 5.40
N ASP A 89 -9.91 -18.59 4.93
CA ASP A 89 -9.40 -18.62 3.53
C ASP A 89 -9.13 -17.25 2.84
N VAL A 90 -8.86 -16.19 3.61
CA VAL A 90 -8.71 -14.81 3.11
C VAL A 90 -7.77 -14.01 4.02
N GLU A 91 -6.68 -13.50 3.47
CA GLU A 91 -5.53 -12.90 4.17
C GLU A 91 -5.65 -11.36 4.27
N LEU A 92 -5.74 -10.71 5.46
CA LEU A 92 -6.22 -9.29 5.57
C LEU A 92 -5.53 -8.38 6.63
N LEU A 93 -5.15 -7.11 6.32
CA LEU A 93 -4.07 -6.32 7.00
C LEU A 93 -4.39 -4.93 7.61
N TYR A 94 -4.12 -4.67 8.89
CA TYR A 94 -4.04 -3.32 9.52
C TYR A 94 -2.60 -2.74 9.62
N LEU A 95 -2.45 -1.45 9.96
CA LEU A 95 -1.14 -0.74 10.10
C LEU A 95 -0.14 -1.40 11.06
N CYS A 96 -0.62 -2.04 12.14
CA CYS A 96 0.22 -2.85 13.03
C CYS A 96 0.29 -4.32 12.62
N PHE A 97 -0.66 -4.80 11.82
CA PHE A 97 -0.74 -6.17 11.32
C PHE A 97 0.31 -6.42 10.23
N GLY A 98 0.68 -5.40 9.42
CA GLY A 98 1.73 -5.52 8.41
C GLY A 98 3.02 -6.13 8.96
N ALA A 99 3.42 -5.77 10.18
CA ALA A 99 4.55 -6.36 10.88
C ALA A 99 4.40 -7.87 11.16
N TYR A 100 3.18 -8.32 11.45
CA TYR A 100 2.87 -9.72 11.78
C TYR A 100 2.63 -10.60 10.54
N LEU A 101 2.62 -10.02 9.34
CA LEU A 101 2.60 -10.77 8.07
C LEU A 101 3.95 -11.04 7.45
N LEU A 102 4.97 -10.28 7.83
CA LEU A 102 6.33 -10.53 7.38
C LEU A 102 6.78 -11.98 7.66
N PRO A 103 6.46 -12.61 8.81
CA PRO A 103 6.77 -14.02 9.05
C PRO A 103 6.00 -15.01 8.17
N LEU A 104 4.96 -14.58 7.47
CA LEU A 104 4.14 -15.38 6.55
C LEU A 104 4.50 -15.10 5.08
N ASP A 105 5.61 -14.42 4.81
CA ASP A 105 6.05 -14.01 3.48
C ASP A 105 5.04 -13.13 2.71
N ILE A 106 4.21 -12.38 3.45
CA ILE A 106 3.27 -11.43 2.86
C ILE A 106 3.73 -10.00 3.15
N ILE A 107 3.94 -9.23 2.08
CA ILE A 107 4.27 -7.81 2.14
C ILE A 107 2.97 -7.02 2.04
N ALA A 108 2.77 -6.12 3.00
CA ALA A 108 1.65 -5.21 3.00
C ALA A 108 2.13 -3.77 3.11
N THR A 109 1.47 -2.89 2.36
CA THR A 109 1.62 -1.46 2.52
C THR A 109 0.39 -0.90 3.20
N SER A 110 0.62 -0.03 4.16
CA SER A 110 -0.46 0.68 4.83
C SER A 110 -0.69 2.05 4.21
N LEU A 111 -1.94 2.49 4.18
CA LEU A 111 -2.33 3.80 3.68
C LEU A 111 -3.06 4.56 4.79
N ALA A 112 -2.65 5.80 5.03
CA ALA A 112 -3.36 6.72 5.92
C ALA A 112 -3.53 8.10 5.26
N PRO A 113 -4.63 8.82 5.56
CA PRO A 113 -4.82 10.19 5.10
C PRO A 113 -3.76 11.13 5.67
N ASN A 114 -3.55 12.24 4.96
CA ASN A 114 -2.70 13.35 5.40
C ASN A 114 -3.50 14.29 6.31
N ASP A 115 -3.89 13.79 7.49
CA ASP A 115 -4.69 14.53 8.48
C ASP A 115 -4.02 14.51 9.87
N VAL A 116 -4.74 14.91 10.91
CA VAL A 116 -4.25 14.89 12.30
C VAL A 116 -3.73 13.52 12.78
N HIS A 117 -3.97 12.44 12.03
CA HIS A 117 -3.46 11.10 12.27
C HIS A 117 -2.16 10.76 11.51
N GLU A 118 -1.50 11.71 10.83
CA GLU A 118 -0.22 11.57 10.11
C GLU A 118 0.87 10.80 10.88
N ASN A 119 0.88 10.92 12.22
CA ASN A 119 1.83 10.20 13.08
C ASN A 119 1.78 8.68 12.90
N GLN A 120 0.65 8.10 12.47
CA GLN A 120 0.51 6.65 12.31
C GLN A 120 1.44 6.08 11.23
N ILE A 121 1.66 6.81 10.13
CA ILE A 121 2.61 6.39 9.09
C ILE A 121 4.03 6.53 9.61
N GLN A 122 4.33 7.61 10.34
CA GLN A 122 5.65 7.79 10.93
C GLN A 122 5.98 6.66 11.92
N PHE A 123 5.02 6.26 12.75
CA PHE A 123 5.17 5.08 13.62
C PHE A 123 5.46 3.81 12.83
N ALA A 124 4.71 3.54 11.77
CA ALA A 124 4.92 2.35 10.95
C ALA A 124 6.32 2.36 10.29
N LEU A 125 6.76 3.49 9.74
CA LEU A 125 8.07 3.61 9.13
C LEU A 125 9.21 3.48 10.15
N GLU A 126 9.16 4.16 11.30
CA GLU A 126 10.17 4.00 12.37
C GLU A 126 10.25 2.56 12.89
N ARG A 127 9.14 1.81 12.78
CA ARG A 127 9.07 0.38 13.13
C ARG A 127 9.56 -0.57 12.03
N GLY A 128 9.92 -0.05 10.85
CA GLY A 128 10.37 -0.87 9.73
C GLY A 128 9.24 -1.50 8.90
N ILE A 129 8.03 -0.92 8.94
CA ILE A 129 6.80 -1.43 8.31
C ILE A 129 6.43 -0.57 7.09
N PRO A 130 6.18 -1.19 5.91
CA PRO A 130 5.81 -0.43 4.72
C PRO A 130 4.51 0.35 4.90
N SER A 131 4.59 1.65 4.63
CA SER A 131 3.46 2.56 4.82
C SER A 131 3.64 3.84 4.00
N THR A 132 2.51 4.41 3.58
CA THR A 132 2.45 5.62 2.75
C THR A 132 1.29 6.51 3.17
N LEU A 133 1.48 7.81 3.04
CA LEU A 133 0.39 8.77 3.10
C LEU A 133 -0.34 8.81 1.76
N GLY A 134 -1.67 8.93 1.80
CA GLY A 134 -2.48 9.18 0.62
C GLY A 134 -3.93 9.44 0.97
N VAL A 135 -4.54 10.33 0.20
CA VAL A 135 -5.91 10.80 0.43
C VAL A 135 -6.86 10.02 -0.46
N LEU A 136 -7.68 9.17 0.16
CA LEU A 136 -8.78 8.49 -0.52
C LEU A 136 -10.02 9.40 -0.48
N GLY A 137 -10.08 10.39 -1.37
CA GLY A 137 -11.23 11.30 -1.44
C GLY A 137 -11.40 12.08 -2.74
N THR A 138 -10.33 12.63 -3.31
CA THR A 138 -10.45 13.48 -4.53
C THR A 138 -9.68 12.95 -5.73
N LYS A 139 -8.43 12.53 -5.51
CA LYS A 139 -7.56 11.96 -6.53
C LYS A 139 -7.48 10.44 -6.39
N SER A 140 -7.26 9.75 -7.52
CA SER A 140 -6.92 8.33 -7.50
C SER A 140 -5.62 8.14 -6.73
N LEU A 141 -5.51 7.02 -6.03
CA LEU A 141 -4.28 6.65 -5.35
C LEU A 141 -3.19 6.43 -6.40
N PRO A 142 -1.90 6.72 -6.08
CA PRO A 142 -0.78 6.73 -7.01
C PRO A 142 -0.29 5.31 -7.36
N TYR A 143 -1.24 4.39 -7.54
CA TYR A 143 -1.06 2.99 -7.88
C TYR A 143 -1.80 2.69 -9.19
N PRO A 144 -1.22 1.88 -10.08
CA PRO A 144 -1.89 1.38 -11.28
C PRO A 144 -3.11 0.53 -10.93
N SER A 145 -3.96 0.26 -11.92
CA SER A 145 -5.04 -0.71 -11.73
C SER A 145 -4.46 -2.09 -11.41
N ARG A 146 -5.24 -2.90 -10.67
CA ARG A 146 -4.90 -4.30 -10.38
C ARG A 146 -3.53 -4.45 -9.69
N SER A 147 -3.27 -3.58 -8.74
CA SER A 147 -2.03 -3.55 -7.96
C SER A 147 -2.07 -4.51 -6.77
N PHE A 148 -3.25 -4.75 -6.19
CA PHE A 148 -3.39 -5.51 -4.95
C PHE A 148 -4.28 -6.74 -5.12
N GLU A 149 -3.95 -7.82 -4.43
CA GLU A 149 -4.82 -9.01 -4.31
C GLU A 149 -5.91 -8.81 -3.26
N LEU A 150 -5.65 -7.99 -2.25
CA LEU A 150 -6.59 -7.73 -1.16
C LEU A 150 -6.43 -6.33 -0.59
N ALA A 151 -7.54 -5.78 -0.09
CA ALA A 151 -7.58 -4.62 0.77
C ALA A 151 -8.28 -4.90 2.10
N HIS A 152 -7.80 -4.24 3.14
CA HIS A 152 -8.42 -4.27 4.47
C HIS A 152 -8.87 -2.90 4.91
N CYS A 153 -10.05 -2.87 5.52
CA CYS A 153 -10.43 -1.79 6.40
C CYS A 153 -11.01 -2.38 7.68
N SER A 154 -10.36 -2.10 8.81
CA SER A 154 -10.93 -2.33 10.13
C SER A 154 -11.21 -0.99 10.79
N ARG A 155 -12.46 -0.56 10.93
CA ARG A 155 -12.82 0.75 11.48
C ARG A 155 -12.00 1.91 10.91
N CYS A 156 -11.72 1.88 9.60
CA CYS A 156 -10.85 2.86 8.93
C CYS A 156 -11.47 4.27 8.84
N ARG A 157 -12.73 4.45 9.27
CA ARG A 157 -13.48 5.72 9.22
C ARG A 157 -13.57 6.35 7.82
N ILE A 158 -13.39 5.54 6.78
CA ILE A 158 -13.61 5.94 5.40
C ILE A 158 -15.11 5.91 5.15
N ASP A 159 -15.68 7.04 4.75
CA ASP A 159 -17.02 7.05 4.15
C ASP A 159 -16.92 6.42 2.75
N TRP A 160 -17.34 5.17 2.66
CA TRP A 160 -17.33 4.39 1.42
C TRP A 160 -18.42 4.80 0.42
N LEU A 161 -19.40 5.58 0.86
CA LEU A 161 -20.54 6.03 0.06
C LEU A 161 -20.39 7.48 -0.43
N GLN A 162 -19.41 8.23 0.09
CA GLN A 162 -19.15 9.60 -0.36
C GLN A 162 -18.91 9.66 -1.87
N ARG A 163 -19.32 10.79 -2.47
CA ARG A 163 -19.09 11.10 -3.90
C ARG A 163 -19.52 9.93 -4.81
N ASP A 164 -20.77 9.50 -4.66
CA ASP A 164 -21.37 8.41 -5.43
C ASP A 164 -20.62 7.07 -5.30
N GLY A 165 -20.00 6.83 -4.14
CA GLY A 165 -19.23 5.61 -3.87
C GLY A 165 -17.85 5.57 -4.54
N SER A 166 -17.29 6.73 -4.91
CA SER A 166 -15.97 6.82 -5.54
C SER A 166 -14.85 6.09 -4.79
N PRO A 167 -14.77 6.08 -3.44
CA PRO A 167 -13.75 5.31 -2.73
C PRO A 167 -13.85 3.80 -2.94
N LEU A 168 -15.08 3.24 -2.99
CA LEU A 168 -15.28 1.82 -3.31
C LEU A 168 -14.92 1.50 -4.76
N LEU A 169 -15.12 2.45 -5.68
CA LEU A 169 -14.77 2.30 -7.09
C LEU A 169 -13.26 2.42 -7.33
N GLU A 170 -12.56 3.27 -6.57
CA GLU A 170 -11.10 3.32 -6.55
C GLU A 170 -10.52 2.04 -5.95
N LEU A 171 -11.11 1.53 -4.86
CA LEU A 171 -10.77 0.22 -4.31
C LEU A 171 -10.96 -0.90 -5.34
N ASP A 172 -12.07 -0.88 -6.08
CA ASP A 172 -12.32 -1.80 -7.19
C ASP A 172 -11.19 -1.71 -8.23
N ARG A 173 -10.89 -0.52 -8.76
CA ARG A 173 -9.82 -0.30 -9.75
C ARG A 173 -8.48 -0.91 -9.32
N LEU A 174 -8.13 -0.75 -8.05
CA LEU A 174 -6.87 -1.21 -7.47
C LEU A 174 -6.79 -2.72 -7.26
N LEU A 175 -7.91 -3.39 -7.04
CA LEU A 175 -7.93 -4.84 -6.80
C LEU A 175 -7.91 -5.66 -8.10
N ARG A 176 -7.07 -6.69 -8.09
CA ARG A 176 -6.97 -7.69 -9.16
C ARG A 176 -8.30 -8.47 -9.34
N PRO A 177 -8.54 -9.07 -10.52
CA PRO A 177 -9.66 -10.00 -10.69
C PRO A 177 -9.65 -11.12 -9.65
N GLY A 178 -10.78 -11.30 -8.96
CA GLY A 178 -10.90 -12.25 -7.85
C GLY A 178 -10.31 -11.78 -6.51
N GLY A 179 -9.89 -10.51 -6.42
CA GLY A 179 -9.39 -9.91 -5.19
C GLY A 179 -10.46 -9.77 -4.11
N TYR A 180 -9.98 -9.55 -2.89
CA TYR A 180 -10.81 -9.51 -1.70
C TYR A 180 -10.80 -8.14 -1.04
N PHE A 181 -11.95 -7.73 -0.53
CA PHE A 181 -12.08 -6.62 0.40
C PHE A 181 -12.65 -7.16 1.68
N ALA A 182 -11.87 -7.16 2.76
CA ALA A 182 -12.45 -7.46 4.06
C ALA A 182 -12.56 -6.22 4.95
N TYR A 183 -13.73 -6.16 5.55
CA TYR A 183 -14.31 -4.98 6.14
C TYR A 183 -14.81 -5.34 7.55
N SER A 184 -14.14 -4.77 8.54
CA SER A 184 -14.39 -4.97 9.96
C SER A 184 -14.79 -3.64 10.59
N SER A 185 -16.05 -3.26 10.51
CA SER A 185 -16.53 -1.94 10.96
C SER A 185 -17.92 -2.08 11.60
N PRO A 186 -18.32 -1.20 12.54
CA PRO A 186 -19.66 -1.21 13.15
C PRO A 186 -20.79 -1.45 12.16
N GLU A 187 -20.73 -0.80 11.00
CA GLU A 187 -21.68 -0.92 9.91
C GLU A 187 -21.85 -2.37 9.44
N ALA A 188 -20.85 -3.24 9.58
CA ALA A 188 -20.91 -4.64 9.15
C ALA A 188 -21.54 -5.61 10.16
N TYR A 189 -21.55 -5.27 11.46
CA TYR A 189 -21.94 -6.18 12.54
C TYR A 189 -22.91 -5.62 13.59
N GLU A 190 -22.94 -4.30 13.81
CA GLU A 190 -23.88 -3.65 14.73
C GLU A 190 -25.30 -3.59 14.12
N GLN A 191 -26.30 -3.61 15.00
CA GLN A 191 -27.71 -3.79 14.61
C GLN A 191 -28.57 -2.54 14.84
N ASP A 192 -27.96 -1.43 15.24
CA ASP A 192 -28.71 -0.17 15.37
C ASP A 192 -29.20 0.33 13.99
N PRO A 193 -30.21 1.21 13.95
CA PRO A 193 -30.80 1.67 12.70
C PRO A 193 -29.83 2.42 11.78
N GLU A 194 -28.86 3.14 12.33
CA GLU A 194 -27.92 3.97 11.56
C GLU A 194 -26.91 3.09 10.83
N ASN A 195 -26.24 2.19 11.56
CA ASN A 195 -25.31 1.23 10.98
C ASN A 195 -25.98 0.33 9.94
N ARG A 196 -27.23 -0.12 10.18
CA ARG A 196 -27.98 -0.92 9.20
C ARG A 196 -28.30 -0.15 7.92
N LYS A 197 -28.58 1.15 8.03
CA LYS A 197 -28.83 2.00 6.85
C LYS A 197 -27.58 2.11 5.98
N ILE A 198 -26.42 2.36 6.61
CA ILE A 198 -25.13 2.47 5.91
C ILE A 198 -24.75 1.11 5.30
N TRP A 199 -24.88 0.02 6.05
CA TRP A 199 -24.67 -1.34 5.57
C TRP A 199 -25.47 -1.65 4.31
N ASN A 200 -26.78 -1.39 4.32
CA ASN A 200 -27.65 -1.69 3.20
C ASN A 200 -27.26 -0.89 1.95
N ALA A 201 -26.80 0.35 2.12
CA ALA A 201 -26.30 1.17 1.02
C ALA A 201 -24.97 0.63 0.46
N ILE A 202 -24.00 0.29 1.32
CA ILE A 202 -22.71 -0.33 0.91
C ILE A 202 -22.97 -1.67 0.21
N TYR A 203 -23.78 -2.54 0.82
CA TYR A 203 -24.19 -3.83 0.27
C TYR A 203 -24.87 -3.66 -1.09
N GLY A 204 -25.78 -2.70 -1.22
CA GLY A 204 -26.47 -2.38 -2.46
C GLY A 204 -25.51 -1.94 -3.57
N LEU A 205 -24.55 -1.07 -3.26
CA LEU A 205 -23.52 -0.63 -4.20
C LEU A 205 -22.61 -1.77 -4.63
N LEU A 206 -22.04 -2.53 -3.68
CA LEU A 206 -21.18 -3.69 -3.98
C LEU A 206 -21.92 -4.77 -4.79
N LYS A 207 -23.19 -5.03 -4.47
CA LYS A 207 -24.04 -5.94 -5.27
C LYS A 207 -24.23 -5.42 -6.69
N ARG A 208 -24.47 -4.11 -6.88
CA ARG A 208 -24.49 -3.48 -8.20
C ARG A 208 -23.13 -3.47 -8.87
N MET A 209 -22.02 -3.64 -8.16
CA MET A 209 -20.70 -3.89 -8.74
C MET A 209 -20.41 -5.38 -8.98
N TYR A 210 -21.39 -6.26 -8.74
CA TYR A 210 -21.29 -7.74 -8.80
C TYR A 210 -20.31 -8.39 -7.83
N TRP A 211 -19.94 -7.67 -6.76
CA TRP A 211 -19.21 -8.27 -5.66
C TRP A 211 -20.10 -9.22 -4.87
N LYS A 212 -19.49 -10.27 -4.30
CA LYS A 212 -20.19 -11.30 -3.52
C LYS A 212 -19.58 -11.42 -2.14
N VAL A 213 -20.38 -11.72 -1.13
CA VAL A 213 -19.87 -12.08 0.20
C VAL A 213 -19.22 -13.46 0.09
N ALA A 214 -17.91 -13.52 0.34
CA ALA A 214 -17.13 -14.77 0.39
C ALA A 214 -17.23 -15.41 1.77
N ALA A 215 -17.16 -14.60 2.83
CA ALA A 215 -17.27 -15.05 4.21
C ALA A 215 -17.80 -13.94 5.11
N LYS A 216 -18.47 -14.31 6.21
CA LYS A 216 -18.83 -13.42 7.30
C LYS A 216 -18.62 -14.16 8.62
N ARG A 217 -17.75 -13.65 9.49
CA ARG A 217 -17.49 -14.25 10.81
C ARG A 217 -17.17 -13.17 11.82
N GLY A 218 -17.87 -13.22 12.96
CA GLY A 218 -17.73 -12.21 14.00
C GLY A 218 -18.00 -10.81 13.46
N GLN A 219 -17.02 -9.93 13.62
CA GLN A 219 -17.09 -8.52 13.22
C GLN A 219 -16.62 -8.25 11.79
N THR A 220 -16.23 -9.29 11.04
CA THR A 220 -15.61 -9.14 9.71
C THR A 220 -16.50 -9.72 8.62
N VAL A 221 -16.69 -8.96 7.55
CA VAL A 221 -17.25 -9.43 6.28
C VAL A 221 -16.19 -9.37 5.20
N ILE A 222 -16.13 -10.41 4.40
CA ILE A 222 -15.22 -10.52 3.27
C ILE A 222 -16.02 -10.52 1.98
N TRP A 223 -15.68 -9.59 1.11
CA TRP A 223 -16.22 -9.45 -0.23
C TRP A 223 -15.21 -9.95 -1.27
N SER A 224 -15.71 -10.61 -2.30
CA SER A 224 -14.93 -11.07 -3.45
C SER A 224 -15.35 -10.33 -4.71
N LYS A 225 -14.35 -9.77 -5.41
CA LYS A 225 -14.49 -9.09 -6.69
C LYS A 225 -14.74 -10.11 -7.81
N PRO A 226 -15.57 -9.79 -8.84
CA PRO A 226 -15.73 -10.67 -9.99
C PRO A 226 -14.40 -11.02 -10.69
N LEU A 227 -14.32 -12.23 -11.25
CA LEU A 227 -13.13 -12.69 -12.00
C LEU A 227 -13.08 -12.16 -13.45
N SER A 228 -14.23 -11.75 -14.00
CA SER A 228 -14.34 -11.37 -15.41
C SER A 228 -15.42 -10.31 -15.63
N ASN A 229 -15.38 -9.67 -16.80
CA ASN A 229 -16.39 -8.69 -17.24
C ASN A 229 -17.75 -9.32 -17.61
N SER A 230 -17.89 -10.65 -17.54
CA SER A 230 -19.10 -11.36 -17.98
C SER A 230 -20.38 -10.87 -17.27
N CYS A 231 -20.25 -10.44 -16.03
CA CYS A 231 -21.35 -9.85 -15.26
C CYS A 231 -21.71 -8.45 -15.76
N TYR A 232 -20.74 -7.65 -16.20
CA TYR A 232 -20.96 -6.30 -16.70
C TYR A 232 -21.69 -6.26 -18.04
N LEU A 233 -21.50 -7.28 -18.88
CA LEU A 233 -22.19 -7.42 -20.17
C LEU A 233 -23.71 -7.66 -20.05
N LYS A 234 -24.18 -8.07 -18.86
CA LYS A 234 -25.59 -8.39 -18.59
C LYS A 234 -26.30 -7.28 -17.79
N ARG A 235 -25.67 -6.12 -17.66
CA ARG A 235 -26.25 -4.98 -16.92
C ARG A 235 -27.35 -4.35 -17.74
N ASP A 236 -28.44 -3.99 -17.07
CA ASP A 236 -29.49 -3.19 -17.69
C ASP A 236 -28.93 -1.79 -18.04
N PRO A 237 -29.32 -1.22 -19.20
CA PRO A 237 -28.97 0.15 -19.55
C PRO A 237 -29.35 1.13 -18.44
N GLY A 238 -28.45 2.06 -18.11
CA GLY A 238 -28.68 3.06 -17.05
C GLY A 238 -28.37 2.58 -15.62
N THR A 239 -27.91 1.34 -15.44
CA THR A 239 -27.49 0.84 -14.11
C THR A 239 -26.33 1.67 -13.53
N GLN A 240 -26.50 2.15 -12.30
CA GLN A 240 -25.48 2.89 -11.56
C GLN A 240 -24.65 1.96 -10.65
N PRO A 241 -23.32 2.13 -10.54
CA PRO A 241 -22.49 3.04 -11.34
C PRO A 241 -22.29 2.54 -12.79
N PRO A 242 -22.05 3.46 -13.76
CA PRO A 242 -21.77 3.10 -15.14
C PRO A 242 -20.39 2.42 -15.28
N LEU A 243 -20.12 1.85 -16.46
CA LEU A 243 -18.76 1.44 -16.82
C LEU A 243 -17.95 2.67 -17.25
N CYS A 244 -16.66 2.68 -16.94
CA CYS A 244 -15.76 3.74 -17.42
C CYS A 244 -15.61 3.69 -18.95
N ASN A 245 -15.25 4.81 -19.56
CA ASN A 245 -15.10 4.91 -21.02
C ASN A 245 -13.93 4.06 -21.51
N SER A 246 -14.03 3.49 -22.70
CA SER A 246 -12.97 2.64 -23.28
C SER A 246 -11.65 3.36 -23.55
N GLY A 247 -11.68 4.70 -23.64
CA GLY A 247 -10.49 5.54 -23.80
C GLY A 247 -9.83 5.94 -22.49
N ASP A 248 -10.42 5.61 -21.34
CA ASP A 248 -9.83 5.91 -20.04
C ASP A 248 -8.70 4.92 -19.74
N ASP A 249 -7.50 5.44 -19.45
CA ASP A 249 -6.39 4.62 -18.98
C ASP A 249 -6.59 4.28 -17.48
N PRO A 250 -6.83 3.00 -17.12
CA PRO A 250 -7.05 2.62 -15.73
C PRO A 250 -5.77 2.63 -14.88
N ASP A 251 -4.60 2.68 -15.52
CA ASP A 251 -3.29 2.71 -14.85
C ASP A 251 -2.79 4.15 -14.62
N ALA A 252 -3.41 5.15 -15.28
CA ALA A 252 -3.15 6.56 -15.03
C ALA A 252 -3.63 6.96 -13.63
N SER A 253 -2.68 7.28 -12.75
CA SER A 253 -2.95 7.51 -11.33
C SER A 253 -2.43 8.85 -10.80
N TRP A 254 -1.52 9.54 -11.49
CA TRP A 254 -0.95 10.79 -11.00
C TRP A 254 -1.85 12.00 -11.30
N ASN A 255 -2.34 12.65 -10.24
CA ASN A 255 -3.23 13.83 -10.31
C ASN A 255 -4.54 13.59 -11.11
N VAL A 256 -4.92 12.34 -11.30
CA VAL A 256 -6.17 11.93 -11.94
C VAL A 256 -7.29 12.02 -10.90
N SER A 257 -8.38 12.72 -11.24
CA SER A 257 -9.56 12.76 -10.37
C SER A 257 -10.26 11.41 -10.35
N MET A 258 -10.71 10.97 -9.17
CA MET A 258 -11.49 9.74 -9.06
C MET A 258 -12.78 9.84 -9.89
N LYS A 259 -13.21 8.70 -10.44
CA LYS A 259 -14.40 8.60 -11.28
C LYS A 259 -15.42 7.67 -10.64
N ALA A 260 -16.69 8.06 -10.67
CA ALA A 260 -17.80 7.24 -10.22
C ALA A 260 -18.22 6.20 -11.30
N CYS A 261 -17.27 5.39 -11.78
CA CYS A 261 -17.51 4.34 -12.76
C CYS A 261 -16.72 3.07 -12.45
N ILE A 262 -17.22 1.92 -12.90
CA ILE A 262 -16.55 0.63 -12.77
C ILE A 262 -15.55 0.49 -13.91
N THR A 263 -14.29 0.22 -13.57
CA THR A 263 -13.21 -0.01 -14.55
C THR A 263 -13.29 -1.44 -15.09
N PRO A 264 -13.64 -1.67 -16.37
CA PRO A 264 -13.68 -3.02 -16.94
C PRO A 264 -12.27 -3.59 -17.09
N TYR A 265 -12.15 -4.92 -17.03
CA TYR A 265 -10.89 -5.59 -17.38
C TYR A 265 -10.59 -5.50 -18.87
N SER A 266 -9.31 -5.49 -19.24
CA SER A 266 -8.91 -5.52 -20.65
C SER A 266 -9.26 -6.88 -21.30
N ALA A 267 -9.47 -6.87 -22.61
CA ALA A 267 -9.77 -8.09 -23.38
C ALA A 267 -8.67 -9.16 -23.26
N LYS A 268 -7.41 -8.76 -23.02
CA LYS A 268 -6.29 -9.68 -22.80
C LYS A 268 -6.26 -10.32 -21.40
N MET A 269 -6.94 -9.75 -20.40
CA MET A 269 -6.69 -10.07 -18.98
C MET A 269 -7.95 -10.28 -18.13
N HIS A 270 -9.06 -10.70 -18.74
CA HIS A 270 -10.37 -10.80 -18.09
C HIS A 270 -10.80 -12.22 -17.70
N LYS A 271 -9.90 -13.22 -17.76
CA LYS A 271 -10.29 -14.64 -17.58
C LYS A 271 -9.58 -15.39 -16.46
N GLU A 272 -8.46 -14.89 -15.98
CA GLU A 272 -7.63 -15.59 -14.99
C GLU A 272 -7.59 -14.84 -13.66
N ARG A 273 -7.73 -15.60 -12.56
CA ARG A 273 -7.54 -15.08 -11.21
C ARG A 273 -6.15 -14.45 -11.11
N TRP A 274 -6.04 -13.34 -10.41
CA TRP A 274 -4.76 -12.63 -10.22
C TRP A 274 -4.11 -12.15 -11.51
N SER A 275 -4.88 -11.95 -12.59
CA SER A 275 -4.36 -11.44 -13.86
C SER A 275 -3.36 -12.37 -14.56
N GLY A 276 -3.40 -13.68 -14.27
CA GLY A 276 -2.51 -14.68 -14.88
C GLY A 276 -1.06 -14.62 -14.36
N LEU A 277 -0.85 -14.00 -13.20
CA LEU A 277 0.47 -13.96 -12.57
C LEU A 277 0.82 -15.29 -11.91
N LEU A 278 2.10 -15.66 -11.99
CA LEU A 278 2.63 -16.75 -11.18
C LEU A 278 2.51 -16.41 -9.68
N PRO A 279 2.44 -17.43 -8.81
CA PRO A 279 2.49 -17.21 -7.37
C PRO A 279 3.81 -16.57 -6.93
N TRP A 280 3.79 -16.00 -5.73
CA TRP A 280 5.01 -15.60 -5.04
C TRP A 280 5.78 -16.86 -4.58
N PRO A 281 7.12 -16.88 -4.67
CA PRO A 281 8.03 -15.84 -5.16
C PRO A 281 8.36 -15.94 -6.67
N GLN A 282 7.76 -16.86 -7.42
CA GLN A 282 8.11 -17.08 -8.84
C GLN A 282 7.86 -15.84 -9.70
N ARG A 283 6.77 -15.08 -9.44
CA ARG A 283 6.48 -13.82 -10.16
C ARG A 283 7.54 -12.74 -10.02
N LEU A 284 8.45 -12.85 -9.04
CA LEU A 284 9.50 -11.86 -8.85
C LEU A 284 10.49 -11.81 -10.03
N THR A 285 10.70 -12.93 -10.73
CA THR A 285 11.66 -13.03 -11.84
C THR A 285 11.04 -13.55 -13.13
N ALA A 286 9.75 -13.87 -13.13
CA ALA A 286 9.02 -14.25 -14.32
C ALA A 286 8.47 -13.01 -15.05
N PRO A 287 8.58 -12.93 -16.40
CA PRO A 287 8.03 -11.83 -17.17
C PRO A 287 6.50 -11.77 -17.01
N PRO A 288 5.91 -10.67 -16.49
CA PRO A 288 4.45 -10.61 -16.31
C PRO A 288 3.72 -10.28 -17.63
N PRO A 289 2.42 -10.63 -17.75
CA PRO A 289 1.65 -10.44 -18.98
C PRO A 289 1.56 -8.98 -19.47
N ARG A 290 1.71 -7.99 -18.57
CA ARG A 290 1.61 -6.55 -18.90
C ARG A 290 2.88 -5.94 -19.47
N LEU A 291 3.96 -6.70 -19.67
CA LEU A 291 5.22 -6.18 -20.21
C LEU A 291 5.07 -5.58 -21.61
N GLU A 292 4.32 -6.25 -22.49
CA GLU A 292 4.08 -5.76 -23.85
C GLU A 292 3.34 -4.41 -23.87
N GLU A 293 2.49 -4.15 -22.87
CA GLU A 293 1.76 -2.87 -22.76
C GLU A 293 2.69 -1.66 -22.56
N ILE A 294 3.91 -1.90 -22.08
CA ILE A 294 4.93 -0.86 -21.89
C ILE A 294 6.08 -0.97 -22.90
N GLY A 295 5.94 -1.82 -23.92
CA GLY A 295 6.93 -2.01 -24.98
C GLY A 295 8.23 -2.64 -24.50
N VAL A 296 8.19 -3.52 -23.50
CA VAL A 296 9.36 -4.24 -22.97
C VAL A 296 9.22 -5.73 -23.31
N SER A 297 10.26 -6.31 -23.91
CA SER A 297 10.33 -7.76 -24.20
C SER A 297 10.67 -8.59 -22.96
N ALA A 298 10.39 -9.90 -23.02
CA ALA A 298 10.76 -10.83 -21.95
C ALA A 298 12.29 -10.89 -21.77
N GLU A 299 13.05 -10.81 -22.86
CA GLU A 299 14.50 -10.78 -22.90
C GLU A 299 15.05 -9.54 -22.17
N GLU A 300 14.52 -8.35 -22.46
CA GLU A 300 14.90 -7.11 -21.77
C GLU A 300 14.59 -7.17 -20.26
N PHE A 301 13.44 -7.75 -19.88
CA PHE A 301 13.08 -7.94 -18.47
C PHE A 301 14.03 -8.89 -17.73
N HIS A 302 14.41 -10.00 -18.37
CA HIS A 302 15.39 -10.94 -17.82
C HIS A 302 16.78 -10.29 -17.71
N GLU A 303 17.15 -9.46 -18.68
CA GLU A 303 18.40 -8.73 -18.66
C GLU A 303 18.47 -7.73 -17.49
N ASP A 304 17.43 -6.91 -17.31
CA ASP A 304 17.32 -5.99 -16.16
C ASP A 304 17.45 -6.75 -14.84
N THR A 305 16.72 -7.86 -14.69
CA THR A 305 16.76 -8.70 -13.49
C THR A 305 18.17 -9.27 -13.23
N ARG A 306 18.87 -9.74 -14.27
CA ARG A 306 20.23 -10.30 -14.16
C ARG A 306 21.27 -9.23 -13.81
N ILE A 307 21.18 -8.07 -14.44
CA ILE A 307 22.04 -6.92 -14.17
C ILE A 307 21.88 -6.48 -12.72
N TRP A 308 20.65 -6.28 -12.24
CA TRP A 308 20.42 -5.85 -10.86
C TRP A 308 20.87 -6.87 -9.83
N ARG A 309 20.65 -8.16 -10.09
CA ARG A 309 21.18 -9.23 -9.24
C ARG A 309 22.70 -9.14 -9.09
N SER A 310 23.41 -8.93 -10.20
CA SER A 310 24.87 -8.80 -10.22
C SER A 310 25.33 -7.54 -9.49
N ARG A 311 24.65 -6.41 -9.70
CA ARG A 311 24.94 -5.13 -9.02
C ARG A 311 24.76 -5.21 -7.51
N VAL A 312 23.62 -5.74 -7.04
CA VAL A 312 23.33 -5.90 -5.61
C VAL A 312 24.37 -6.80 -4.93
N ILE A 313 24.78 -7.91 -5.58
CA ILE A 313 25.87 -8.75 -5.06
C ILE A 313 27.17 -7.92 -4.93
N GLY A 314 27.50 -7.12 -5.94
CA GLY A 314 28.67 -6.23 -5.92
C GLY A 314 28.61 -5.19 -4.79
N TYR A 315 27.48 -4.49 -4.65
CA TYR A 315 27.27 -3.48 -3.60
C TYR A 315 27.43 -4.08 -2.21
N TRP A 316 26.77 -5.21 -1.92
CA TRP A 316 26.87 -5.87 -0.62
C TRP A 316 28.30 -6.37 -0.33
N LYS A 317 29.02 -6.83 -1.35
CA LYS A 317 30.43 -7.24 -1.20
C LYS A 317 31.32 -6.06 -0.81
N GLN A 318 31.14 -4.90 -1.47
CA GLN A 318 31.92 -3.70 -1.19
C GLN A 318 31.59 -3.10 0.18
N MET A 319 30.33 -3.14 0.59
CA MET A 319 29.87 -2.58 1.86
C MET A 319 30.12 -3.50 3.06
N LYS A 320 30.60 -4.74 2.87
CA LYS A 320 30.74 -5.76 3.92
C LYS A 320 31.55 -5.30 5.15
N SER A 321 32.47 -4.36 4.99
CA SER A 321 33.27 -3.83 6.10
C SER A 321 32.58 -2.74 6.93
N VAL A 322 31.49 -2.16 6.42
CA VAL A 322 30.78 -1.02 7.03
C VAL A 322 29.32 -1.31 7.35
N ILE A 323 28.77 -2.41 6.83
CA ILE A 323 27.39 -2.84 7.12
C ILE A 323 27.41 -4.07 8.03
N GLU A 324 26.59 -4.01 9.06
CA GLU A 324 26.26 -5.12 9.93
C GLU A 324 24.93 -5.76 9.50
N LYS A 325 24.56 -6.86 10.16
CA LYS A 325 23.22 -7.43 9.99
C LYS A 325 22.18 -6.39 10.42
N ASN A 326 21.13 -6.21 9.61
CA ASN A 326 20.04 -5.26 9.86
C ASN A 326 20.47 -3.77 9.90
N SER A 327 21.59 -3.42 9.27
CA SER A 327 21.95 -2.00 9.06
C SER A 327 20.95 -1.24 8.19
N PHE A 328 20.16 -1.96 7.39
CA PHE A 328 19.09 -1.40 6.58
C PHE A 328 17.81 -2.20 6.79
N ARG A 329 16.68 -1.50 6.77
CA ARG A 329 15.34 -2.08 6.79
C ARG A 329 14.44 -1.43 5.75
N ASN A 330 14.37 -0.09 5.79
CA ASN A 330 13.54 0.71 4.91
C ASN A 330 14.40 1.22 3.76
N ILE A 331 14.22 0.68 2.56
CA ILE A 331 14.99 1.10 1.38
C ILE A 331 14.06 1.85 0.43
N MET A 332 14.56 2.90 -0.21
CA MET A 332 13.84 3.56 -1.30
C MET A 332 14.65 3.42 -2.58
N ASP A 333 14.01 2.91 -3.62
CA ASP A 333 14.52 3.03 -4.97
C ASP A 333 13.84 4.22 -5.64
N MET A 334 14.62 5.29 -5.84
CA MET A 334 14.08 6.56 -6.29
C MET A 334 13.77 6.60 -7.80
N ASN A 335 14.16 5.57 -8.55
CA ASN A 335 13.78 5.41 -9.96
C ASN A 335 13.78 3.92 -10.33
N SER A 336 12.73 3.23 -9.92
CA SER A 336 12.75 1.76 -9.85
C SER A 336 12.58 1.05 -11.18
N ASN A 337 12.26 1.77 -12.25
CA ASN A 337 12.09 1.20 -13.59
C ASN A 337 11.15 -0.04 -13.61
N LEU A 338 11.69 -1.26 -13.68
CA LEU A 338 10.96 -2.54 -13.66
C LEU A 338 11.01 -3.26 -12.30
N GLY A 339 11.57 -2.63 -11.26
CA GLY A 339 11.72 -3.19 -9.90
C GLY A 339 12.89 -4.17 -9.73
N GLY A 340 13.86 -4.20 -10.66
CA GLY A 340 14.95 -5.17 -10.64
C GLY A 340 15.84 -5.09 -9.40
N PHE A 341 16.08 -3.88 -8.89
CA PHE A 341 16.82 -3.66 -7.66
C PHE A 341 16.12 -4.31 -6.45
N ALA A 342 14.84 -4.02 -6.24
CA ALA A 342 14.05 -4.62 -5.17
C ALA A 342 13.95 -6.14 -5.30
N ALA A 343 13.80 -6.66 -6.52
CA ALA A 343 13.79 -8.09 -6.77
C ALA A 343 15.10 -8.79 -6.41
N ALA A 344 16.24 -8.12 -6.62
CA ALA A 344 17.55 -8.61 -6.24
C ALA A 344 17.77 -8.63 -4.71
N LEU A 345 16.90 -7.98 -3.93
CA LEU A 345 16.95 -7.92 -2.47
C LEU A 345 16.07 -8.94 -1.76
N LYS A 346 15.44 -9.88 -2.49
CA LYS A 346 14.49 -10.86 -1.92
C LYS A 346 15.03 -11.66 -0.72
N ASP A 347 16.34 -11.94 -0.71
CA ASP A 347 16.99 -12.76 0.31
C ASP A 347 17.53 -11.88 1.47
N LYS A 348 17.11 -10.61 1.53
CA LYS A 348 17.46 -9.64 2.57
C LYS A 348 16.20 -9.29 3.35
N ASP A 349 16.34 -9.11 4.67
CA ASP A 349 15.23 -8.72 5.55
C ASP A 349 14.95 -7.21 5.45
N VAL A 350 14.64 -6.75 4.24
CA VAL A 350 14.38 -5.35 3.88
C VAL A 350 13.13 -5.26 3.03
N TRP A 351 12.54 -4.07 2.96
CA TRP A 351 11.52 -3.76 1.96
C TRP A 351 11.94 -2.53 1.17
N VAL A 352 11.43 -2.42 -0.06
CA VAL A 352 11.78 -1.33 -0.97
C VAL A 352 10.52 -0.56 -1.34
N MET A 353 10.50 0.75 -1.04
CA MET A 353 9.59 1.68 -1.68
C MET A 353 10.09 1.93 -3.09
N ASN A 354 9.40 1.36 -4.08
CA ASN A 354 9.76 1.56 -5.47
C ASN A 354 9.06 2.80 -6.03
N ALA A 355 9.80 3.90 -6.19
CA ALA A 355 9.27 5.13 -6.74
C ALA A 355 9.41 5.16 -8.28
N ALA A 356 8.28 5.37 -8.95
CA ALA A 356 8.22 5.57 -10.39
C ALA A 356 8.03 7.06 -10.71
N PRO A 357 8.95 7.71 -11.46
CA PRO A 357 8.74 9.06 -11.95
C PRO A 357 7.42 9.15 -12.76
N VAL A 358 6.70 10.27 -12.68
CA VAL A 358 5.41 10.47 -13.40
C VAL A 358 5.51 10.10 -14.89
N LYS A 359 6.62 10.49 -15.55
CA LYS A 359 6.88 10.19 -16.97
C LYS A 359 7.06 8.70 -17.28
N MET A 360 7.37 7.89 -16.27
CA MET A 360 7.57 6.44 -16.35
C MET A 360 6.54 5.67 -15.52
N SER A 361 5.45 6.33 -15.10
CA SER A 361 4.41 5.76 -14.23
C SER A 361 3.79 4.47 -14.79
N ALA A 362 3.70 4.33 -16.11
CA ALA A 362 3.24 3.10 -16.77
C ALA A 362 4.05 1.86 -16.35
N ARG A 363 5.35 2.01 -16.02
CA ARG A 363 6.21 0.88 -15.59
C ARG A 363 5.91 0.41 -14.17
N LEU A 364 5.24 1.22 -13.35
CA LEU A 364 4.87 0.86 -11.98
C LEU A 364 3.97 -0.39 -11.93
N LYS A 365 3.20 -0.64 -12.99
CA LYS A 365 2.35 -1.82 -13.09
C LYS A 365 3.17 -3.13 -13.06
N ILE A 366 4.39 -3.10 -13.59
CA ILE A 366 5.31 -4.24 -13.60
C ILE A 366 5.87 -4.52 -12.21
N ILE A 367 6.15 -3.47 -11.43
CA ILE A 367 6.58 -3.60 -10.03
C ILE A 367 5.53 -4.36 -9.23
N TYR A 368 4.25 -3.98 -9.35
CA TYR A 368 3.15 -4.68 -8.71
C TYR A 368 2.94 -6.10 -9.24
N ASP A 369 3.15 -6.35 -10.53
CA ASP A 369 3.06 -7.70 -11.10
C ASP A 369 4.16 -8.64 -10.63
N ARG A 370 5.31 -8.10 -10.19
CA ARG A 370 6.36 -8.87 -9.50
C ARG A 370 6.03 -9.15 -8.02
N GLY A 371 4.93 -8.60 -7.50
CA GLY A 371 4.58 -8.67 -6.08
C GLY A 371 5.34 -7.68 -5.20
N LEU A 372 5.89 -6.62 -5.79
CA LEU A 372 6.57 -5.55 -5.07
C LEU A 372 5.64 -4.36 -4.86
N ILE A 373 5.97 -3.50 -3.90
CA ILE A 373 5.21 -2.28 -3.58
C ILE A 373 5.90 -1.04 -4.14
N GLY A 374 5.13 -0.03 -4.50
CA GLY A 374 5.68 1.21 -5.05
C GLY A 374 4.63 2.30 -5.25
N THR A 375 5.08 3.47 -5.66
CA THR A 375 4.21 4.64 -5.88
C THR A 375 4.71 5.48 -7.04
N VAL A 376 3.80 6.16 -7.73
CA VAL A 376 4.18 7.26 -8.61
C VAL A 376 4.63 8.45 -7.77
N HIS A 377 5.66 9.16 -8.22
CA HIS A 377 6.22 10.33 -7.55
C HIS A 377 6.83 11.32 -8.57
N ASP A 378 6.66 12.62 -8.39
CA ASP A 378 7.23 13.65 -9.28
C ASP A 378 8.49 14.34 -8.73
N TRP A 379 8.81 14.08 -7.46
CA TRP A 379 9.97 14.63 -6.74
C TRP A 379 9.97 16.15 -6.63
N CYS A 380 8.85 16.82 -6.95
CA CYS A 380 8.76 18.27 -6.76
C CYS A 380 8.61 18.64 -5.28
N GLU A 381 8.02 17.74 -4.52
CA GLU A 381 7.88 17.76 -3.06
C GLU A 381 8.48 16.46 -2.52
N ALA A 382 9.12 16.50 -1.35
CA ALA A 382 9.54 15.27 -0.67
C ALA A 382 8.31 14.43 -0.30
N PHE A 383 8.52 13.14 0.03
CA PHE A 383 7.48 12.38 0.70
C PHE A 383 7.10 13.09 2.00
N SER A 384 5.81 13.16 2.31
CA SER A 384 5.27 13.74 3.56
C SER A 384 5.61 12.90 4.81
N THR A 385 6.60 12.03 4.72
CA THR A 385 7.15 11.19 5.80
C THR A 385 8.40 11.88 6.35
N PHE A 386 8.64 11.82 7.66
CA PHE A 386 9.74 12.60 8.24
C PHE A 386 11.10 12.21 7.64
N PRO A 387 11.99 13.21 7.46
CA PRO A 387 13.30 13.00 6.89
C PRO A 387 14.05 11.97 7.75
N ARG A 388 14.52 10.89 7.11
CA ARG A 388 15.32 9.75 7.65
C ARG A 388 14.59 8.46 8.00
N THR A 389 13.34 8.30 7.61
CA THR A 389 12.66 7.00 7.70
C THR A 389 13.20 5.92 6.76
N TYR A 390 14.03 6.27 5.77
CA TYR A 390 14.68 5.33 4.86
C TYR A 390 16.18 5.23 5.17
N ASP A 391 16.65 4.01 5.43
CA ASP A 391 18.04 3.72 5.79
C ASP A 391 18.98 3.76 4.58
N LEU A 392 18.47 3.49 3.38
CA LEU A 392 19.23 3.46 2.14
C LEU A 392 18.40 3.98 0.97
N LEU A 393 19.01 4.86 0.18
CA LEU A 393 18.43 5.40 -1.04
C LEU A 393 19.23 4.86 -2.24
N MET A 394 18.56 4.17 -3.16
CA MET A 394 19.13 3.83 -4.45
C MET A 394 18.81 4.96 -5.44
N LEU A 395 19.85 5.70 -5.82
CA LEU A 395 19.76 6.73 -6.84
C LEU A 395 19.91 6.07 -8.21
N GLY A 396 18.86 6.12 -9.03
CA GLY A 396 18.98 5.79 -10.45
C GLY A 396 19.84 6.82 -11.19
N GLN A 397 20.30 6.49 -12.40
CA GLN A 397 21.15 7.35 -13.25
C GLN A 397 20.59 8.76 -13.51
N SER A 398 19.31 9.02 -13.21
CA SER A 398 18.59 10.25 -13.51
C SER A 398 18.80 11.41 -12.53
N PHE A 399 19.45 11.19 -11.37
CA PHE A 399 19.66 12.23 -10.36
C PHE A 399 20.97 13.01 -10.51
N LEU A 400 21.79 12.66 -11.51
CA LEU A 400 22.96 13.44 -11.91
C LEU A 400 22.56 14.33 -13.07
N ARG A 401 22.04 15.53 -12.76
CA ARG A 401 21.95 16.64 -13.72
C ARG A 401 22.71 17.83 -13.17
#